data_AF-A0A8B8JRM0-F1
#
_entry.id   AF-A0A8B8JRM0-F1
#
_cell.length_a   1.000
_cell.length_b   1.000
_cell.length_c   1.000
_cell.angle_alpha   90.00
_cell.angle_beta   90.00
_cell.angle_gamma   90.00
#
_symmetry.space_group_name_H-M   'P 1'
#
loop_
_entity.id
_entity.type
_entity.pdbx_description
1 polymer ?
#
loop_
_entity_poly.entity_id
_entity_poly.type
_entity_poly.pdbx_seq_one_letter_code
_entity_poly.pdbx_strand_id
1 'polypeptide(L)'
;MTTMESLIGLVNRIQRACTVLGDYGGADNNTFSSLWEALPSVAVVGGQSSGKSSVLESIVGRDFLPRGSGIVTRRPLVLQLHKMESGSQEYAEFLHLPRRKFTHFALVRQEIQDETDRVTGKTKQISPIPIHLSIYSPNEGQPESIVQEIETMVRTYVEKPNCIILAISPANQDIATSDAIKLAREVDPTGERTFGVLTKLDLMDKGTNSLDVLEGRSYRLQHPWVGIVNRSQADINKNVDMIVARRKEREYFATSPDYGHLANKMGSEYLAKLLSQHLESVIRARIPSIVSLINKSIEELELEMDHLGRPIALDAGAQLYTILELCRAFERIFKEHLDGGRPGGDRIYNVFDNQLPAALRKLPFDRHLSLQNVRKVVSEADGYQPHLIAPEQGYRRLIDGALSYFRGPAEASVDAVNFVLKELVRKSIAETRELKRFPTFQAELAAAANEALERFREESKKTTLRLVDMESSYLTVDFFRKLPQEVEKSGSPAASNIDRYAEGHFRRIASNVSSYIGLVADTLRITIPKAVVYCQVRQAKQYLLNHFYTQIGKKEGKQLSQLLDEDPALMERRQQCAKRLELYKAARDEIDSVSWVR
;
A
#
# COMPACT_ATOMS: atom_id res chain seq x y z
N MET A 1 37.05 19.87 -11.88
CA MET A 1 36.35 20.69 -10.85
C MET A 1 34.95 20.96 -11.34
N THR A 2 33.92 20.57 -10.60
CA THR A 2 32.53 20.92 -10.92
C THR A 2 32.32 22.44 -10.83
N THR A 3 31.73 23.03 -11.86
CA THR A 3 31.43 24.47 -11.86
C THR A 3 30.20 24.76 -10.99
N MET A 4 30.18 25.94 -10.36
CA MET A 4 29.08 26.45 -9.53
C MET A 4 27.71 26.37 -10.22
N GLU A 5 27.67 26.64 -11.52
CA GLU A 5 26.46 26.55 -12.36
C GLU A 5 25.90 25.13 -12.44
N SER A 6 26.76 24.11 -12.41
CA SER A 6 26.35 22.69 -12.46
C SER A 6 25.64 22.25 -11.19
N LEU A 7 26.18 22.60 -10.01
CA LEU A 7 25.63 22.21 -8.71
C LEU A 7 24.30 22.93 -8.40
N ILE A 8 24.19 24.23 -8.72
CA ILE A 8 22.93 24.97 -8.57
C ILE A 8 21.90 24.47 -9.61
N GLY A 9 22.34 24.18 -10.83
CA GLY A 9 21.51 23.59 -11.88
C GLY A 9 20.92 22.22 -11.48
N LEU A 10 21.71 21.38 -10.80
CA LEU A 10 21.30 20.09 -10.25
C LEU A 10 20.20 20.23 -9.20
N VAL A 11 20.42 21.06 -8.16
CA VAL A 11 19.40 21.31 -7.12
C VAL A 11 18.09 21.80 -7.73
N ASN A 12 18.16 22.71 -8.70
CA ASN A 12 16.98 23.25 -9.40
C ASN A 12 16.25 22.22 -10.29
N ARG A 13 16.92 21.15 -10.76
CA ARG A 13 16.26 20.05 -11.50
C ARG A 13 15.56 19.09 -10.55
N ILE A 14 16.25 18.65 -9.49
CA ILE A 14 15.68 17.79 -8.43
C ILE A 14 14.45 18.47 -7.80
N GLN A 15 14.54 19.76 -7.47
CA GLN A 15 13.41 20.56 -6.98
C GLN A 15 12.20 20.50 -7.93
N ARG A 16 12.39 20.79 -9.23
CA ARG A 16 11.31 20.73 -10.22
C ARG A 16 10.70 19.34 -10.36
N ALA A 17 11.51 18.28 -10.28
CA ALA A 17 11.03 16.91 -10.32
C ALA A 17 10.13 16.59 -9.11
N CYS A 18 10.58 16.88 -7.88
CA CYS A 18 9.79 16.71 -6.65
C CYS A 18 8.45 17.47 -6.72
N THR A 19 8.49 18.71 -7.22
CA THR A 19 7.32 19.57 -7.42
C THR A 19 6.28 18.87 -8.30
N VAL A 20 6.68 18.29 -9.44
CA VAL A 20 5.75 17.66 -10.39
C VAL A 20 5.07 16.39 -9.83
N LEU A 21 5.70 15.69 -8.88
CA LEU A 21 5.16 14.46 -8.26
C LEU A 21 4.43 14.68 -6.93
N GLY A 22 4.22 15.93 -6.49
CA GLY A 22 3.53 16.24 -5.24
C GLY A 22 4.39 16.21 -3.98
N ASP A 23 5.71 16.02 -4.12
CA ASP A 23 6.66 15.99 -3.00
C ASP A 23 7.05 17.42 -2.59
N TYR A 24 6.10 18.20 -2.07
CA TYR A 24 6.27 19.63 -1.79
C TYR A 24 6.86 19.97 -0.40
N GLY A 25 7.08 18.96 0.46
CA GLY A 25 7.60 19.14 1.82
C GLY A 25 6.68 19.95 2.76
N GLY A 26 5.73 19.27 3.39
CA GLY A 26 4.82 19.86 4.38
C GLY A 26 3.34 19.45 4.29
N ALA A 27 2.97 18.52 3.40
CA ALA A 27 1.59 18.06 3.26
C ALA A 27 1.51 16.57 2.94
N ASP A 28 1.68 15.73 3.97
CA ASP A 28 1.03 14.41 4.13
C ASP A 28 1.48 13.78 5.46
N ASN A 29 0.64 12.91 6.05
CA ASN A 29 1.04 12.01 7.14
C ASN A 29 1.90 10.83 6.63
N ASN A 30 2.75 11.06 5.62
CA ASN A 30 3.68 10.08 5.10
C ASN A 30 4.97 10.12 5.94
N THR A 31 5.42 8.96 6.40
CA THR A 31 6.46 8.77 7.44
C THR A 31 7.89 9.10 6.98
N PHE A 32 8.06 9.88 5.92
CA PHE A 32 9.31 10.06 5.19
C PHE A 32 9.63 11.54 5.01
N SER A 33 10.86 11.94 5.36
CA SER A 33 11.41 13.25 5.04
C SER A 33 11.42 13.44 3.52
N SER A 34 10.74 14.46 3.01
CA SER A 34 10.68 14.71 1.56
C SER A 34 12.06 14.96 0.98
N LEU A 35 12.27 14.58 -0.28
CA LEU A 35 13.52 14.89 -0.99
C LEU A 35 13.63 16.41 -1.18
N TRP A 36 12.49 17.09 -1.37
CA TRP A 36 12.39 18.54 -1.42
C TRP A 36 12.93 19.24 -0.16
N GLU A 37 12.60 18.76 1.05
CA GLU A 37 13.08 19.38 2.29
C GLU A 37 14.58 19.19 2.55
N ALA A 38 15.19 18.15 1.98
CA ALA A 38 16.62 17.91 2.08
C ALA A 38 17.48 18.93 1.30
N LEU A 39 16.87 19.70 0.38
CA LEU A 39 17.58 20.58 -0.55
C LEU A 39 17.86 21.97 0.06
N PRO A 40 19.06 22.55 -0.16
CA PRO A 40 19.38 23.89 0.32
C PRO A 40 18.49 24.98 -0.29
N SER A 41 18.18 26.01 0.51
CA SER A 41 17.37 27.17 0.08
C SER A 41 17.93 28.47 0.67
N VAL A 42 17.53 29.61 0.09
CA VAL A 42 17.87 30.96 0.59
C VAL A 42 16.59 31.73 0.82
N ALA A 43 16.35 32.18 2.05
CA ALA A 43 15.24 33.04 2.41
C ALA A 43 15.72 34.47 2.69
N VAL A 44 15.00 35.46 2.16
CA VAL A 44 15.33 36.87 2.33
C VAL A 44 14.37 37.51 3.32
N VAL A 45 14.90 37.94 4.46
CA VAL A 45 14.14 38.50 5.59
C VAL A 45 14.51 39.97 5.77
N GLY A 46 13.55 40.81 6.14
CA GLY A 46 13.75 42.26 6.20
C GLY A 46 12.45 42.98 6.51
N GLY A 47 12.53 44.09 7.25
CA GLY A 47 11.39 45.00 7.41
C GLY A 47 10.89 45.55 6.06
N GLN A 48 9.72 46.18 6.07
CA GLN A 48 9.24 46.87 4.88
C GLN A 48 10.20 47.99 4.47
N SER A 49 10.38 48.20 3.18
CA SER A 49 11.29 49.22 2.64
C SER A 49 12.75 49.10 3.12
N SER A 50 13.19 47.96 3.69
CA SER A 50 14.59 47.70 4.05
C SER A 50 15.51 47.45 2.84
N GLY A 51 14.96 47.46 1.63
CA GLY A 51 15.71 47.25 0.39
C GLY A 51 15.81 45.79 -0.06
N LYS A 52 15.02 44.86 0.50
CA LYS A 52 15.00 43.43 0.09
C LYS A 52 15.03 43.22 -1.43
N SER A 53 14.08 43.85 -2.14
CA SER A 53 13.98 43.76 -3.59
C SER A 53 15.21 44.36 -4.28
N SER A 54 15.65 45.56 -3.86
CA SER A 54 16.84 46.20 -4.40
C SER A 54 18.10 45.35 -4.25
N VAL A 55 18.30 44.68 -3.11
CA VAL A 55 19.46 43.80 -2.86
C VAL A 55 19.43 42.59 -3.80
N LEU A 56 18.26 41.97 -3.98
CA LEU A 56 18.08 40.87 -4.92
C LEU A 56 18.35 41.32 -6.37
N GLU A 57 17.80 42.46 -6.81
CA GLU A 57 18.06 43.07 -8.13
C GLU A 57 19.55 43.35 -8.34
N SER A 58 20.21 43.94 -7.33
CA SER A 58 21.64 44.27 -7.36
C SER A 58 22.54 43.03 -7.39
N ILE A 59 22.14 41.91 -6.75
CA ILE A 59 22.84 40.61 -6.84
C ILE A 59 22.70 40.01 -8.25
N VAL A 60 21.48 39.94 -8.79
CA VAL A 60 21.20 39.32 -10.10
C VAL A 60 21.69 40.19 -11.27
N GLY A 61 21.87 41.50 -11.05
CA GLY A 61 22.39 42.43 -12.07
C GLY A 61 21.35 42.86 -13.10
N ARG A 62 20.06 42.67 -12.79
CA ARG A 62 18.91 43.01 -13.62
C ARG A 62 17.75 43.44 -12.72
N ASP A 63 16.84 44.23 -13.27
CA ASP A 63 15.63 44.66 -12.59
C ASP A 63 14.56 43.58 -12.78
N PHE A 64 13.99 43.08 -11.68
CA PHE A 64 13.05 41.96 -11.73
C PHE A 64 12.01 41.93 -10.61
N LEU A 65 11.97 42.92 -9.70
CA LEU A 65 11.07 42.89 -8.55
C LEU A 65 10.16 44.14 -8.42
N PRO A 66 8.82 43.96 -8.33
CA PRO A 66 7.85 45.05 -8.18
C PRO A 66 7.85 45.78 -6.79
N ARG A 67 7.26 46.99 -6.72
CA ARG A 67 7.17 47.93 -5.56
C ARG A 67 5.82 48.70 -5.48
N GLY A 68 4.99 48.57 -4.41
CA GLY A 68 3.63 49.21 -4.32
C GLY A 68 2.70 48.80 -3.14
N SER A 69 1.35 48.92 -3.25
CA SER A 69 0.30 48.92 -2.17
C SER A 69 -0.92 47.90 -2.23
N GLY A 70 -0.86 46.71 -1.57
CA GLY A 70 -1.94 45.75 -1.13
C GLY A 70 -1.34 44.44 -0.53
N ILE A 71 -2.10 43.46 0.04
CA ILE A 71 -1.72 42.01 0.16
C ILE A 71 -3.01 41.17 0.09
N VAL A 72 -2.99 40.02 -0.61
CA VAL A 72 -4.20 39.23 -0.96
C VAL A 72 -4.08 37.69 -0.79
N THR A 73 -2.89 37.15 -0.54
CA THR A 73 -2.60 35.72 -0.77
C THR A 73 -2.83 34.79 0.44
N ARG A 74 -3.66 33.73 0.29
CA ARG A 74 -3.96 32.71 1.34
C ARG A 74 -3.37 31.30 1.06
N ARG A 75 -2.47 31.19 0.08
CA ARG A 75 -1.61 30.02 -0.21
C ARG A 75 -0.20 30.54 -0.51
N PRO A 76 0.87 29.78 -0.20
CA PRO A 76 2.21 30.14 -0.65
C PRO A 76 2.25 30.30 -2.18
N LEU A 77 2.90 31.35 -2.68
CA LEU A 77 3.03 31.59 -4.13
C LEU A 77 4.49 31.39 -4.53
N VAL A 78 4.77 30.32 -5.28
CA VAL A 78 6.11 30.05 -5.81
C VAL A 78 6.22 30.72 -7.18
N LEU A 79 6.80 31.92 -7.18
CA LEU A 79 7.00 32.74 -8.36
C LEU A 79 8.25 32.31 -9.14
N GLN A 80 8.09 32.04 -10.43
CA GLN A 80 9.20 31.79 -11.36
C GLN A 80 9.21 32.89 -12.43
N LEU A 81 10.21 33.76 -12.40
CA LEU A 81 10.29 34.91 -13.31
C LEU A 81 11.14 34.57 -14.53
N HIS A 82 10.56 34.71 -15.72
CA HIS A 82 11.18 34.37 -17.00
C HIS A 82 11.32 35.61 -17.87
N LYS A 83 12.55 35.92 -18.29
CA LYS A 83 12.83 37.09 -19.14
C LYS A 83 12.45 36.82 -20.60
N MET A 84 11.61 37.68 -21.17
CA MET A 84 11.34 37.75 -22.61
C MET A 84 12.33 38.69 -23.32
N GLU A 85 12.49 38.52 -24.63
CA GLU A 85 13.22 39.47 -25.48
C GLU A 85 12.39 40.74 -25.74
N SER A 86 13.08 41.88 -25.88
CA SER A 86 12.49 43.21 -25.99
C SER A 86 11.50 43.31 -27.16
N GLY A 87 10.25 43.69 -26.86
CA GLY A 87 9.16 43.80 -27.83
C GLY A 87 8.10 42.69 -27.74
N SER A 88 8.31 41.67 -26.90
CA SER A 88 7.33 40.60 -26.69
C SER A 88 6.22 41.01 -25.72
N GLN A 89 4.98 40.64 -26.02
CA GLN A 89 3.83 40.91 -25.14
C GLN A 89 3.90 40.08 -23.85
N GLU A 90 3.61 40.75 -22.73
CA GLU A 90 3.68 40.18 -21.38
C GLU A 90 2.62 39.10 -21.15
N TYR A 91 2.96 38.08 -20.36
CA TYR A 91 2.00 37.07 -19.93
C TYR A 91 2.44 36.36 -18.64
N ALA A 92 1.52 35.59 -18.06
CA ALA A 92 1.83 34.62 -17.02
C ALA A 92 1.29 33.22 -17.38
N GLU A 93 1.88 32.18 -16.81
CA GLU A 93 1.43 30.78 -16.92
C GLU A 93 1.43 30.14 -15.54
N PHE A 94 0.39 29.38 -15.21
CA PHE A 94 0.34 28.62 -13.96
C PHE A 94 0.73 27.17 -14.20
N LEU A 95 1.40 26.54 -13.24
CA LEU A 95 1.77 25.13 -13.31
C LEU A 95 0.54 24.20 -13.42
N HIS A 96 -0.58 24.57 -12.81
CA HIS A 96 -1.84 23.82 -12.89
C HIS A 96 -2.63 24.07 -14.18
N LEU A 97 -2.22 25.04 -15.01
CA LEU A 97 -2.79 25.34 -16.32
C LEU A 97 -1.69 25.47 -17.40
N PRO A 98 -0.92 24.40 -17.65
CA PRO A 98 0.18 24.44 -18.59
C PRO A 98 -0.32 24.79 -20.00
N ARG A 99 0.44 25.64 -20.72
CA ARG A 99 0.12 26.20 -22.05
C ARG A 99 -0.95 27.30 -22.09
N ARG A 100 -1.59 27.68 -20.98
CA ARG A 100 -2.52 28.83 -20.95
C ARG A 100 -1.79 30.12 -20.58
N LYS A 101 -1.58 30.99 -21.57
CA LYS A 101 -0.97 32.32 -21.38
C LYS A 101 -2.01 33.35 -20.92
N PHE A 102 -1.78 33.95 -19.77
CA PHE A 102 -2.59 35.02 -19.20
C PHE A 102 -1.95 36.38 -19.51
N THR A 103 -2.42 37.07 -20.54
CA THR A 103 -1.92 38.40 -20.97
C THR A 103 -2.50 39.57 -20.17
N HIS A 104 -3.52 39.33 -19.34
CA HIS A 104 -4.15 40.34 -18.49
C HIS A 104 -4.04 39.94 -17.01
N PHE A 105 -3.28 40.71 -16.22
CA PHE A 105 -3.05 40.45 -14.80
C PHE A 105 -4.30 40.49 -13.91
N ALA A 106 -5.41 41.05 -14.38
CA ALA A 106 -6.72 40.88 -13.75
C ALA A 106 -7.15 39.39 -13.72
N LEU A 107 -6.95 38.66 -14.82
CA LEU A 107 -7.24 37.22 -14.90
C LEU A 107 -6.23 36.38 -14.12
N VAL A 108 -4.97 36.83 -14.01
CA VAL A 108 -3.96 36.18 -13.14
C VAL A 108 -4.36 36.27 -11.67
N ARG A 109 -4.79 37.45 -11.21
CA ARG A 109 -5.29 37.63 -9.83
C ARG A 109 -6.58 36.86 -9.56
N GLN A 110 -7.49 36.82 -10.54
CA GLN A 110 -8.69 36.00 -10.46
C GLN A 110 -8.34 34.51 -10.39
N GLU A 111 -7.41 34.01 -11.23
CA GLU A 111 -6.97 32.62 -11.21
C GLU A 111 -6.25 32.26 -9.90
N ILE A 112 -5.42 33.14 -9.32
CA ILE A 112 -4.85 32.92 -7.97
C ILE A 112 -5.96 32.77 -6.93
N GLN A 113 -6.98 33.63 -6.99
CA GLN A 113 -8.11 33.62 -6.06
C GLN A 113 -8.98 32.36 -6.26
N ASP A 114 -9.31 31.99 -7.49
CA ASP A 114 -10.11 30.82 -7.85
C ASP A 114 -9.36 29.52 -7.50
N GLU A 115 -8.06 29.43 -7.79
CA GLU A 115 -7.19 28.30 -7.41
C GLU A 115 -6.96 28.23 -5.89
N THR A 116 -6.95 29.37 -5.20
CA THR A 116 -6.95 29.42 -3.74
C THR A 116 -8.26 28.87 -3.19
N ASP A 117 -9.39 29.45 -3.58
CA ASP A 117 -10.72 29.05 -3.11
C ASP A 117 -11.08 27.60 -3.52
N ARG A 118 -10.51 27.07 -4.61
CA ARG A 118 -10.63 25.65 -5.01
C ARG A 118 -10.01 24.69 -3.99
N VAL A 119 -8.94 25.09 -3.31
CA VAL A 119 -8.19 24.24 -2.37
C VAL A 119 -8.47 24.58 -0.91
N THR A 120 -8.71 25.85 -0.56
CA THR A 120 -9.02 26.30 0.82
C THR A 120 -10.52 26.41 1.10
N GLY A 121 -11.37 26.34 0.07
CA GLY A 121 -12.74 26.81 0.16
C GLY A 121 -12.84 28.34 0.30
N LYS A 122 -14.08 28.86 0.36
CA LYS A 122 -14.38 30.29 0.55
C LYS A 122 -14.28 30.76 2.01
N THR A 123 -13.95 29.87 2.93
CA THR A 123 -13.66 30.16 4.34
C THR A 123 -12.26 30.75 4.51
N LYS A 124 -11.96 31.38 5.64
CA LYS A 124 -10.66 31.99 5.95
C LYS A 124 -9.54 30.97 6.26
N GLN A 125 -9.60 29.78 5.67
CA GLN A 125 -8.57 28.75 5.85
C GLN A 125 -7.38 29.02 4.90
N ILE A 126 -6.20 28.64 5.35
CA ILE A 126 -4.92 28.77 4.63
C ILE A 126 -4.47 27.36 4.25
N SER A 127 -3.92 27.17 3.04
CA SER A 127 -3.35 25.89 2.62
C SER A 127 -1.84 26.02 2.40
N PRO A 128 -1.01 25.08 2.87
CA PRO A 128 0.43 25.09 2.65
C PRO A 128 0.82 24.70 1.21
N ILE A 129 -0.12 24.19 0.40
CA ILE A 129 0.14 23.74 -0.97
C ILE A 129 0.40 24.97 -1.85
N PRO A 130 1.61 25.13 -2.43
CA PRO A 130 1.93 26.32 -3.19
C PRO A 130 1.11 26.44 -4.48
N ILE A 131 0.87 27.68 -4.92
CA ILE A 131 0.50 27.99 -6.30
C ILE A 131 1.79 28.35 -7.04
N HIS A 132 2.13 27.60 -8.08
CA HIS A 132 3.30 27.88 -8.91
C HIS A 132 2.90 28.75 -10.09
N LEU A 133 3.49 29.95 -10.18
CA LEU A 133 3.16 30.96 -11.17
C LEU A 133 4.43 31.45 -11.88
N SER A 134 4.49 31.21 -13.18
CA SER A 134 5.55 31.71 -14.06
C SER A 134 5.14 33.03 -14.68
N ILE A 135 5.86 34.13 -14.39
CA ILE A 135 5.53 35.47 -14.91
C ILE A 135 6.60 35.94 -15.90
N TYR A 136 6.12 36.54 -17.00
CA TYR A 136 6.89 37.09 -18.11
C TYR A 136 6.48 38.57 -18.30
N SER A 137 6.92 39.47 -17.41
CA SER A 137 6.46 40.89 -17.32
C SER A 137 7.45 41.81 -16.56
N PRO A 138 7.38 43.17 -16.67
CA PRO A 138 8.40 44.09 -16.18
C PRO A 138 8.03 45.16 -15.12
N ASN A 139 6.89 45.20 -14.37
CA ASN A 139 6.72 45.98 -13.08
C ASN A 139 5.30 45.93 -12.39
N GLU A 140 5.19 46.07 -11.03
CA GLU A 140 3.95 46.17 -10.17
C GLU A 140 4.22 46.74 -8.72
N GLY A 141 3.37 46.51 -7.67
CA GLY A 141 3.79 46.12 -6.28
C GLY A 141 2.82 46.24 -5.04
N GLN A 142 3.21 45.71 -3.83
CA GLN A 142 2.36 45.40 -2.60
C GLN A 142 3.02 45.31 -1.10
N PRO A 143 2.41 45.71 0.10
CA PRO A 143 2.97 45.83 1.50
C PRO A 143 2.14 45.60 2.87
N GLU A 144 1.28 46.51 3.46
CA GLU A 144 1.31 46.87 4.93
C GLU A 144 0.49 46.15 6.07
N SER A 145 -0.76 45.67 5.93
CA SER A 145 -1.58 45.33 7.12
C SER A 145 -1.41 43.92 7.73
N ILE A 146 -0.38 43.16 7.34
CA ILE A 146 -0.32 41.68 7.44
C ILE A 146 0.96 41.16 8.13
N VAL A 147 1.57 41.99 8.98
CA VAL A 147 2.89 41.75 9.61
C VAL A 147 2.98 40.42 10.40
N GLN A 148 2.02 40.10 11.27
CA GLN A 148 2.07 38.91 12.13
C GLN A 148 1.85 37.58 11.37
N GLU A 149 1.02 37.61 10.33
CA GLU A 149 0.79 36.44 9.46
C GLU A 149 1.99 36.20 8.53
N ILE A 150 2.65 37.27 8.06
CA ILE A 150 3.95 37.17 7.36
C ILE A 150 5.03 36.58 8.27
N GLU A 151 5.13 37.05 9.51
CA GLU A 151 6.15 36.56 10.45
C GLU A 151 6.01 35.05 10.70
N THR A 152 4.78 34.58 10.93
CA THR A 152 4.46 33.16 11.06
C THR A 152 4.78 32.38 9.77
N MET A 153 4.44 32.92 8.59
CA MET A 153 4.74 32.31 7.30
C MET A 153 6.25 32.19 7.06
N VAL A 154 7.00 33.28 7.23
CA VAL A 154 8.46 33.32 7.02
C VAL A 154 9.15 32.35 7.97
N ARG A 155 8.70 32.26 9.24
CA ARG A 155 9.24 31.33 10.24
C ARG A 155 9.25 29.87 9.74
N THR A 156 8.18 29.39 9.09
CA THR A 156 8.13 28.01 8.54
C THR A 156 9.19 27.70 7.47
N TYR A 157 9.74 28.71 6.81
CA TYR A 157 10.87 28.56 5.88
C TYR A 157 12.21 28.69 6.60
N VAL A 158 12.37 29.69 7.48
CA VAL A 158 13.67 29.95 8.14
C VAL A 158 13.97 29.01 9.30
N GLU A 159 13.00 28.32 9.88
CA GLU A 159 13.23 27.23 10.86
C GLU A 159 13.93 26.02 10.23
N LYS A 160 13.80 25.79 8.91
CA LYS A 160 14.42 24.65 8.24
C LYS A 160 15.95 24.79 8.32
N PRO A 161 16.69 23.80 8.85
CA PRO A 161 18.17 23.88 9.02
C PRO A 161 18.94 23.91 7.70
N ASN A 162 18.24 23.77 6.58
CA ASN A 162 18.76 23.76 5.22
C ASN A 162 18.56 25.14 4.53
N CYS A 163 17.95 26.10 5.22
CA CYS A 163 17.69 27.46 4.76
C CYS A 163 18.80 28.42 5.22
N ILE A 164 19.45 29.09 4.27
CA ILE A 164 20.32 30.25 4.50
C ILE A 164 19.42 31.47 4.70
N ILE A 165 19.71 32.30 5.70
CA ILE A 165 18.92 33.48 6.06
C ILE A 165 19.68 34.73 5.62
N LEU A 166 19.12 35.50 4.69
CA LEU A 166 19.65 36.81 4.31
C LEU A 166 18.87 37.90 5.05
N ALA A 167 19.44 38.41 6.14
CA ALA A 167 18.80 39.36 7.05
C ALA A 167 19.15 40.81 6.65
N ILE A 168 18.19 41.50 6.02
CA ILE A 168 18.38 42.81 5.39
C ILE A 168 17.79 43.93 6.24
N SER A 169 18.66 44.79 6.76
CA SER A 169 18.33 45.95 7.61
C SER A 169 18.82 47.26 6.98
N PRO A 170 18.10 48.38 7.11
CA PRO A 170 18.60 49.67 6.65
C PRO A 170 19.53 50.32 7.70
N ALA A 171 20.62 50.94 7.26
CA ALA A 171 21.65 51.55 8.10
C ALA A 171 21.21 52.84 8.80
N ASN A 172 20.13 53.47 8.34
CA ASN A 172 19.52 54.65 8.96
C ASN A 172 18.50 54.30 10.06
N GLN A 173 18.53 53.07 10.59
CA GLN A 173 17.74 52.60 11.73
C GLN A 173 18.66 51.82 12.68
N ASP A 174 18.33 51.80 13.97
CA ASP A 174 19.09 51.02 14.95
C ASP A 174 18.94 49.51 14.69
N ILE A 175 20.06 48.85 14.45
CA ILE A 175 20.13 47.42 14.16
C ILE A 175 19.59 46.56 15.30
N ALA A 176 19.67 47.01 16.55
CA ALA A 176 19.12 46.32 17.71
C ALA A 176 17.58 46.21 17.66
N THR A 177 16.93 47.09 16.89
CA THR A 177 15.47 47.08 16.70
C THR A 177 15.02 46.28 15.47
N SER A 178 15.93 45.78 14.64
CA SER A 178 15.61 45.12 13.36
C SER A 178 14.91 43.77 13.53
N ASP A 179 13.68 43.67 13.01
CA ASP A 179 12.87 42.45 13.05
C ASP A 179 13.51 41.28 12.29
N ALA A 180 14.30 41.57 11.25
CA ALA A 180 15.05 40.54 10.52
C ALA A 180 16.13 39.88 11.37
N ILE A 181 16.75 40.64 12.28
CA ILE A 181 17.79 40.15 13.17
C ILE A 181 17.17 39.47 14.40
N LYS A 182 16.03 39.96 14.90
CA LYS A 182 15.24 39.25 15.91
C LYS A 182 14.83 37.86 15.41
N LEU A 183 14.16 37.78 14.26
CA LEU A 183 13.69 36.51 13.69
C LEU A 183 14.86 35.57 13.37
N ALA A 184 15.95 36.08 12.79
CA ALA A 184 17.14 35.25 12.53
C ALA A 184 17.74 34.69 13.82
N ARG A 185 17.84 35.49 14.90
CA ARG A 185 18.38 35.04 16.20
C ARG A 185 17.52 33.98 16.88
N GLU A 186 16.20 33.99 16.68
CA GLU A 186 15.29 32.99 17.23
C GLU A 186 15.50 31.60 16.59
N VAL A 187 15.80 31.55 15.29
CA VAL A 187 15.92 30.29 14.52
C VAL A 187 17.38 29.88 14.24
N ASP A 188 18.34 30.80 14.36
CA ASP A 188 19.78 30.60 14.20
C ASP A 188 20.56 31.36 15.31
N PRO A 189 20.51 30.90 16.59
CA PRO A 189 21.13 31.61 17.70
C PRO A 189 22.66 31.70 17.63
N THR A 190 23.31 30.80 16.89
CA THR A 190 24.77 30.79 16.69
C THR A 190 25.21 31.63 15.49
N GLY A 191 24.28 32.02 14.61
CA GLY A 191 24.53 32.84 13.42
C GLY A 191 25.27 32.10 12.30
N GLU A 192 25.20 30.77 12.27
CA GLU A 192 25.97 29.90 11.36
C GLU A 192 25.44 29.90 9.92
N ARG A 193 24.18 30.25 9.72
CA ARG A 193 23.50 30.28 8.41
C ARG A 193 22.85 31.63 8.10
N THR A 194 23.15 32.65 8.91
CA THR A 194 22.63 34.02 8.79
C THR A 194 23.67 34.99 8.22
N PHE A 195 23.29 35.69 7.15
CA PHE A 195 24.08 36.75 6.51
C PHE A 195 23.42 38.10 6.78
N GLY A 196 24.14 38.99 7.47
CA GLY A 196 23.68 40.36 7.73
C GLY A 196 23.97 41.29 6.56
N VAL A 197 22.95 41.99 6.06
CA VAL A 197 23.08 42.99 4.99
C VAL A 197 22.60 44.34 5.49
N LEU A 198 23.45 45.36 5.37
CA LEU A 198 23.07 46.76 5.60
C LEU A 198 22.81 47.47 4.28
N THR A 199 21.66 48.12 4.16
CA THR A 199 21.31 48.96 2.99
C THR A 199 21.24 50.44 3.38
N LYS A 200 21.16 51.35 2.41
CA LYS A 200 20.95 52.80 2.65
C LYS A 200 22.06 53.50 3.45
N LEU A 201 23.31 53.02 3.36
CA LEU A 201 24.48 53.66 4.00
C LEU A 201 24.71 55.10 3.48
N ASP A 202 24.24 55.38 2.26
CA ASP A 202 24.21 56.68 1.62
C ASP A 202 23.17 57.67 2.19
N LEU A 203 22.21 57.17 3.00
CA LEU A 203 21.11 57.95 3.59
C LEU A 203 21.25 58.10 5.12
N MET A 204 22.47 57.94 5.66
CA MET A 204 22.76 58.17 7.07
C MET A 204 22.93 59.66 7.39
N ASP A 205 22.67 60.04 8.64
CA ASP A 205 22.85 61.41 9.12
C ASP A 205 24.33 61.81 9.15
N LYS A 206 24.63 63.04 8.70
CA LYS A 206 26.00 63.55 8.61
C LYS A 206 26.68 63.55 9.98
N GLY A 207 27.82 62.86 10.08
CA GLY A 207 28.55 62.68 11.34
C GLY A 207 28.23 61.35 12.05
N THR A 208 27.39 60.50 11.47
CA THR A 208 27.16 59.11 11.92
C THR A 208 27.67 58.10 10.89
N ASN A 209 28.05 56.90 11.34
CA ASN A 209 28.41 55.78 10.46
C ASN A 209 27.98 54.43 11.09
N SER A 210 28.00 53.36 10.31
CA SER A 210 27.65 52.00 10.75
C SER A 210 28.88 51.07 10.86
N LEU A 211 30.08 51.62 11.10
CA LEU A 211 31.31 50.81 11.16
C LEU A 211 31.24 49.72 12.22
N ASP A 212 30.72 50.03 13.39
CA ASP A 212 30.58 49.07 14.48
C ASP A 212 29.68 47.89 14.10
N VAL A 213 28.70 48.07 13.21
CA VAL A 213 27.86 46.97 12.70
C VAL A 213 28.58 46.21 11.59
N LEU A 214 29.15 46.91 10.60
CA LEU A 214 29.85 46.28 9.46
C LEU A 214 31.08 45.47 9.87
N GLU A 215 31.76 45.88 10.94
CA GLU A 215 32.90 45.16 11.53
C GLU A 215 32.47 44.11 12.56
N GLY A 216 31.17 43.93 12.80
CA GLY A 216 30.61 42.94 13.73
C GLY A 216 30.85 43.24 15.22
N ARG A 217 31.22 44.49 15.56
CA ARG A 217 31.47 44.94 16.95
C ARG A 217 30.17 45.19 17.72
N SER A 218 29.13 45.71 17.04
CA SER A 218 27.79 45.96 17.58
C SER A 218 26.91 44.71 17.56
N TYR A 219 26.94 43.93 16.48
CA TYR A 219 26.24 42.65 16.36
C TYR A 219 27.12 41.62 15.64
N ARG A 220 27.49 40.54 16.35
CA ARG A 220 28.40 39.53 15.82
C ARG A 220 27.65 38.37 15.17
N LEU A 221 27.97 38.10 13.91
CA LEU A 221 27.56 36.92 13.14
C LEU A 221 28.81 36.06 12.84
N GLN A 222 28.61 34.80 12.42
CA GLN A 222 29.72 33.97 11.90
C GLN A 222 30.13 34.40 10.50
N HIS A 223 29.16 34.88 9.70
CA HIS A 223 29.41 35.47 8.39
C HIS A 223 29.57 36.99 8.49
N PRO A 224 30.43 37.61 7.64
CA PRO A 224 30.65 39.04 7.68
C PRO A 224 29.39 39.81 7.26
N TRP A 225 29.18 40.96 7.90
CA TRP A 225 28.18 41.94 7.44
C TRP A 225 28.60 42.53 6.09
N VAL A 226 27.63 42.71 5.19
CA VAL A 226 27.87 43.35 3.89
C VAL A 226 26.99 44.60 3.74
N GLY A 227 27.64 45.74 3.58
CA GLY A 227 27.02 47.00 3.21
C GLY A 227 26.73 47.06 1.71
N ILE A 228 25.55 47.52 1.33
CA ILE A 228 25.09 47.66 -0.06
C ILE A 228 24.47 49.05 -0.26
N VAL A 229 24.92 49.74 -1.31
CA VAL A 229 24.34 51.01 -1.76
C VAL A 229 23.56 50.74 -3.04
N ASN A 230 22.24 50.74 -2.91
CA ASN A 230 21.32 50.50 -4.01
C ASN A 230 21.00 51.82 -4.73
N ARG A 231 20.39 51.72 -5.92
CA ARG A 231 19.81 52.88 -6.62
C ARG A 231 18.83 53.64 -5.73
N SER A 232 18.94 54.96 -5.70
CA SER A 232 17.95 55.84 -5.09
C SER A 232 16.62 55.80 -5.85
N GLN A 233 15.52 56.29 -5.25
CA GLN A 233 14.26 56.42 -5.97
C GLN A 233 14.38 57.32 -7.22
N ALA A 234 15.27 58.31 -7.19
CA ALA A 234 15.56 59.17 -8.35
C ALA A 234 16.34 58.44 -9.46
N ASP A 235 17.26 57.52 -9.11
CA ASP A 235 17.95 56.67 -10.07
C ASP A 235 17.00 55.64 -10.71
N ILE A 236 16.07 55.08 -9.92
CA ILE A 236 15.03 54.15 -10.40
C ILE A 236 14.07 54.87 -11.36
N ASN A 237 13.55 56.05 -10.98
CA ASN A 237 12.67 56.83 -11.84
C ASN A 237 13.36 57.29 -13.15
N LYS A 238 14.70 57.31 -13.19
CA LYS A 238 15.52 57.61 -14.37
C LYS A 238 15.98 56.38 -15.14
N ASN A 239 15.53 55.18 -14.76
CA ASN A 239 15.95 53.88 -15.33
C ASN A 239 17.48 53.73 -15.41
N VAL A 240 18.19 54.12 -14.35
CA VAL A 240 19.66 53.97 -14.29
C VAL A 240 20.02 52.48 -14.33
N ASP A 241 20.83 52.10 -15.33
CA ASP A 241 21.33 50.74 -15.55
C ASP A 241 22.03 50.20 -14.28
N MET A 242 21.78 48.93 -13.98
CA MET A 242 22.40 48.22 -12.85
C MET A 242 23.93 48.18 -12.93
N ILE A 243 24.52 48.16 -14.13
CA ILE A 243 25.97 48.26 -14.34
C ILE A 243 26.49 49.62 -13.84
N VAL A 244 25.75 50.70 -14.11
CA VAL A 244 26.08 52.05 -13.63
C VAL A 244 25.85 52.16 -12.12
N ALA A 245 24.79 51.53 -11.59
CA ALA A 245 24.52 51.47 -10.16
C ALA A 245 25.64 50.75 -9.39
N ARG A 246 26.08 49.56 -9.83
CA ARG A 246 27.23 48.85 -9.25
C ARG A 246 28.53 49.63 -9.32
N ARG A 247 28.74 50.42 -10.39
CA ARG A 247 29.89 51.33 -10.48
C ARG A 247 29.81 52.44 -9.43
N LYS A 248 28.64 53.08 -9.27
CA LYS A 248 28.39 54.09 -8.21
C LYS A 248 28.58 53.50 -6.81
N GLU A 249 28.11 52.27 -6.57
CA GLU A 249 28.29 51.56 -5.31
C GLU A 249 29.78 51.34 -5.00
N ARG A 250 30.55 50.83 -5.98
CA ARG A 250 31.99 50.61 -5.83
C ARG A 250 32.75 51.92 -5.61
N GLU A 251 32.36 52.99 -6.31
CA GLU A 251 32.91 54.34 -6.15
C GLU A 251 32.61 54.88 -4.74
N TYR A 252 31.37 54.81 -4.27
CA TYR A 252 30.95 55.22 -2.92
C TYR A 252 31.83 54.57 -1.84
N PHE A 253 32.01 53.25 -1.89
CA PHE A 253 32.83 52.55 -0.90
C PHE A 253 34.31 52.89 -1.03
N ALA A 254 34.84 53.07 -2.25
CA ALA A 254 36.24 53.42 -2.47
C ALA A 254 36.60 54.87 -2.05
N THR A 255 35.67 55.81 -2.17
CA THR A 255 35.89 57.23 -1.82
C THR A 255 35.37 57.62 -0.43
N SER A 256 34.71 56.71 0.28
CA SER A 256 34.17 57.00 1.62
C SER A 256 35.31 57.17 2.64
N PRO A 257 35.31 58.25 3.45
CA PRO A 257 36.29 58.42 4.53
C PRO A 257 36.10 57.41 5.65
N ASP A 258 34.85 56.97 5.91
CA ASP A 258 34.52 55.98 6.93
C ASP A 258 34.71 54.55 6.42
N TYR A 259 34.29 54.24 5.18
CA TYR A 259 34.21 52.85 4.68
C TYR A 259 35.33 52.43 3.72
N GLY A 260 36.27 53.31 3.39
CA GLY A 260 37.33 53.07 2.40
C GLY A 260 38.16 51.81 2.65
N HIS A 261 38.49 51.51 3.91
CA HIS A 261 39.24 50.29 4.28
C HIS A 261 38.44 49.00 4.11
N LEU A 262 37.11 49.09 4.03
CA LEU A 262 36.20 47.95 3.87
C LEU A 262 35.77 47.72 2.42
N ALA A 263 36.11 48.60 1.46
CA ALA A 263 35.57 48.57 0.10
C ALA A 263 35.67 47.21 -0.63
N ASN A 264 36.73 46.44 -0.39
CA ASN A 264 36.92 45.10 -0.97
C ASN A 264 36.01 43.99 -0.37
N LYS A 265 35.27 44.30 0.70
CA LYS A 265 34.33 43.42 1.43
C LYS A 265 32.90 43.95 1.41
N MET A 266 32.61 44.94 0.58
CA MET A 266 31.32 45.62 0.51
C MET A 266 30.74 45.55 -0.92
N GLY A 267 29.46 45.85 -1.02
CA GLY A 267 28.73 45.93 -2.27
C GLY A 267 28.09 44.63 -2.74
N SER A 268 27.16 44.79 -3.69
CA SER A 268 26.32 43.73 -4.24
C SER A 268 27.09 42.60 -4.93
N GLU A 269 28.19 42.90 -5.63
CA GLU A 269 29.05 41.90 -6.28
C GLU A 269 29.80 41.04 -5.25
N TYR A 270 30.25 41.62 -4.14
CA TYR A 270 30.87 40.89 -3.05
C TYR A 270 29.86 39.98 -2.34
N LEU A 271 28.66 40.49 -2.05
CA LEU A 271 27.58 39.67 -1.47
C LEU A 271 27.20 38.50 -2.37
N ALA A 272 27.05 38.74 -3.69
CA ALA A 272 26.73 37.69 -4.66
C ALA A 272 27.78 36.56 -4.65
N LYS A 273 29.07 36.93 -4.65
CA LYS A 273 30.19 35.98 -4.56
C LYS A 273 30.20 35.22 -3.24
N LEU A 274 29.99 35.90 -2.11
CA LEU A 274 29.97 35.32 -0.77
C LEU A 274 28.83 34.29 -0.62
N LEU A 275 27.61 34.67 -1.00
CA LEU A 275 26.44 33.78 -0.96
C LEU A 275 26.62 32.57 -1.89
N SER A 276 27.19 32.78 -3.09
CA SER A 276 27.45 31.68 -4.03
C SER A 276 28.46 30.67 -3.48
N GLN A 277 29.57 31.14 -2.90
CA GLN A 277 30.59 30.28 -2.29
C GLN A 277 30.04 29.50 -1.09
N HIS A 278 29.24 30.15 -0.25
CA HIS A 278 28.60 29.49 0.89
C HIS A 278 27.55 28.47 0.45
N LEU A 279 26.67 28.82 -0.49
CA LEU A 279 25.67 27.91 -1.05
C LEU A 279 26.32 26.68 -1.69
N GLU A 280 27.41 26.84 -2.44
CA GLU A 280 28.17 25.71 -3.01
C GLU A 280 28.73 24.79 -1.91
N SER A 281 29.29 25.36 -0.85
CA SER A 281 29.79 24.61 0.31
C SER A 281 28.68 23.82 1.01
N VAL A 282 27.52 24.45 1.25
CA VAL A 282 26.34 23.84 1.88
C VAL A 282 25.75 22.73 1.00
N ILE A 283 25.63 22.95 -0.32
CA ILE A 283 25.20 21.90 -1.27
C ILE A 283 26.17 20.72 -1.22
N ARG A 284 27.48 20.97 -1.34
CA ARG A 284 28.50 19.92 -1.38
C ARG A 284 28.53 19.08 -0.09
N ALA A 285 28.40 19.73 1.07
CA ALA A 285 28.34 19.04 2.36
C ALA A 285 27.10 18.14 2.53
N ARG A 286 26.00 18.44 1.82
CA ARG A 286 24.71 17.73 1.92
C ARG A 286 24.46 16.70 0.82
N ILE A 287 25.17 16.74 -0.31
CA ILE A 287 25.07 15.71 -1.36
C ILE A 287 25.18 14.27 -0.80
N PRO A 288 26.12 13.91 0.10
CA PRO A 288 26.20 12.55 0.63
C PRO A 288 24.95 12.09 1.39
N SER A 289 24.32 12.97 2.19
CA SER A 289 23.09 12.61 2.92
C SER A 289 21.87 12.58 2.00
N ILE A 290 21.82 13.44 0.98
CA ILE A 290 20.79 13.38 -0.08
C ILE A 290 20.88 12.06 -0.85
N VAL A 291 22.08 11.63 -1.28
CA VAL A 291 22.28 10.34 -1.95
C VAL A 291 21.87 9.16 -1.06
N SER A 292 22.21 9.21 0.24
CA SER A 292 21.80 8.16 1.18
C SER A 292 20.28 8.11 1.37
N LEU A 293 19.59 9.25 1.37
CA LEU A 293 18.12 9.32 1.45
C LEU A 293 17.48 8.74 0.17
N ILE A 294 18.00 9.13 -1.00
CA ILE A 294 17.53 8.64 -2.30
C ILE A 294 17.67 7.11 -2.40
N ASN A 295 18.84 6.55 -2.09
CA ASN A 295 19.06 5.10 -2.16
C ASN A 295 18.16 4.33 -1.20
N LYS A 296 18.00 4.80 0.04
CA LYS A 296 17.07 4.20 0.99
C LYS A 296 15.62 4.24 0.49
N SER A 297 15.18 5.37 -0.07
CA SER A 297 13.82 5.51 -0.63
C SER A 297 13.59 4.62 -1.85
N ILE A 298 14.63 4.36 -2.66
CA ILE A 298 14.58 3.39 -3.77
C ILE A 298 14.34 1.98 -3.21
N GLU A 299 15.12 1.54 -2.22
CA GLU A 299 14.98 0.21 -1.60
C GLU A 299 13.58 0.01 -0.99
N GLU A 300 13.07 1.01 -0.27
CA GLU A 300 11.74 0.98 0.35
C GLU A 300 10.61 0.92 -0.72
N LEU A 301 10.73 1.70 -1.81
CA LEU A 301 9.77 1.68 -2.92
C LEU A 301 9.82 0.39 -3.75
N GLU A 302 10.99 -0.22 -3.92
CA GLU A 302 11.14 -1.52 -4.61
C GLU A 302 10.48 -2.64 -3.81
N LEU A 303 10.68 -2.68 -2.49
CA LEU A 303 10.00 -3.62 -1.60
C LEU A 303 8.47 -3.44 -1.60
N GLU A 304 7.98 -2.19 -1.65
CA GLU A 304 6.54 -1.92 -1.78
C GLU A 304 6.00 -2.37 -3.15
N MET A 305 6.73 -2.13 -4.24
CA MET A 305 6.35 -2.60 -5.57
C MET A 305 6.31 -4.13 -5.68
N ASP A 306 7.25 -4.84 -5.05
CA ASP A 306 7.22 -6.30 -4.97
C ASP A 306 6.01 -6.80 -4.16
N HIS A 307 5.61 -6.10 -3.09
CA HIS A 307 4.42 -6.43 -2.32
C HIS A 307 3.11 -6.18 -3.08
N LEU A 308 3.01 -5.05 -3.78
CA LEU A 308 1.89 -4.73 -4.67
C LEU A 308 1.86 -5.64 -5.92
N GLY A 309 3.00 -6.27 -6.24
CA GLY A 309 3.18 -7.20 -7.34
C GLY A 309 3.19 -6.55 -8.72
N ARG A 310 3.61 -7.33 -9.73
CA ARG A 310 3.80 -6.86 -11.11
C ARG A 310 2.47 -6.47 -11.78
N PRO A 311 2.45 -5.44 -12.66
CA PRO A 311 1.28 -5.11 -13.46
C PRO A 311 0.88 -6.28 -14.37
N ILE A 312 -0.43 -6.43 -14.60
CA ILE A 312 -0.98 -7.46 -15.49
C ILE A 312 -0.67 -7.08 -16.94
N ALA A 313 -0.29 -8.07 -17.75
CA ALA A 313 -0.08 -7.87 -19.17
C ALA A 313 -1.41 -7.64 -19.92
N LEU A 314 -1.38 -6.82 -20.97
CA LEU A 314 -2.53 -6.60 -21.85
C LEU A 314 -2.79 -7.77 -22.82
N ASP A 315 -1.78 -8.62 -23.04
CA ASP A 315 -1.89 -9.80 -23.89
C ASP A 315 -2.69 -10.93 -23.23
N ALA A 316 -3.60 -11.54 -23.99
CA ALA A 316 -4.47 -12.61 -23.51
C ALA A 316 -3.70 -13.90 -23.19
N GLY A 317 -2.61 -14.20 -23.90
CA GLY A 317 -1.74 -15.34 -23.60
C GLY A 317 -1.01 -15.19 -22.27
N ALA A 318 -0.49 -13.99 -22.00
CA ALA A 318 0.12 -13.64 -20.72
C ALA A 318 -0.90 -13.63 -19.56
N GLN A 319 -2.12 -13.12 -19.76
CA GLN A 319 -3.20 -13.19 -18.77
C GLN A 319 -3.57 -14.64 -18.43
N LEU A 320 -3.74 -15.48 -19.45
CA LEU A 320 -3.97 -16.92 -19.29
C LEU A 320 -2.83 -17.58 -18.50
N TYR A 321 -1.58 -17.27 -18.83
CA TYR A 321 -0.41 -17.78 -18.13
C TYR A 321 -0.43 -17.40 -16.63
N THR A 322 -0.69 -16.13 -16.30
CA THR A 322 -0.83 -15.68 -14.90
C THR A 322 -1.95 -16.40 -14.16
N ILE A 323 -3.13 -16.57 -14.78
CA ILE A 323 -4.25 -17.33 -14.19
C ILE A 323 -3.83 -18.78 -13.87
N LEU A 324 -3.09 -19.43 -14.77
CA LEU A 324 -2.62 -20.80 -14.57
C LEU A 324 -1.52 -20.91 -13.49
N GLU A 325 -0.64 -19.91 -13.35
CA GLU A 325 0.30 -19.84 -12.23
C GLU A 325 -0.42 -19.73 -10.88
N LEU A 326 -1.40 -18.83 -10.77
CA LEU A 326 -2.19 -18.64 -9.56
C LEU A 326 -2.97 -19.91 -9.17
N CYS A 327 -3.54 -20.62 -10.15
CA CYS A 327 -4.15 -21.93 -9.92
C CYS A 327 -3.15 -22.95 -9.35
N ARG A 328 -1.94 -23.04 -9.92
CA ARG A 328 -0.89 -23.95 -9.44
C ARG A 328 -0.43 -23.59 -8.02
N ALA A 329 -0.30 -22.31 -7.70
CA ALA A 329 0.05 -21.84 -6.37
C ALA A 329 -0.99 -22.26 -5.32
N PHE A 330 -2.28 -22.08 -5.63
CA PHE A 330 -3.39 -22.57 -4.80
C PHE A 330 -3.39 -24.10 -4.68
N GLU A 331 -3.26 -24.85 -5.80
CA GLU A 331 -3.27 -26.30 -5.78
C GLU A 331 -2.12 -26.89 -4.95
N ARG A 332 -0.94 -26.24 -4.95
CA ARG A 332 0.18 -26.61 -4.08
C ARG A 332 -0.19 -26.47 -2.60
N ILE A 333 -0.73 -25.32 -2.19
CA ILE A 333 -1.13 -25.07 -0.79
C ILE A 333 -2.25 -26.03 -0.35
N PHE A 334 -3.23 -26.29 -1.22
CA PHE A 334 -4.31 -27.25 -0.96
C PHE A 334 -3.78 -28.68 -0.79
N LYS A 335 -2.81 -29.10 -1.62
CA LYS A 335 -2.12 -30.40 -1.48
C LYS A 335 -1.32 -30.46 -0.17
N GLU A 336 -0.64 -29.39 0.23
CA GLU A 336 0.06 -29.30 1.52
C GLU A 336 -0.87 -29.50 2.73
N HIS A 337 -2.10 -28.95 2.71
CA HIS A 337 -3.09 -29.20 3.77
C HIS A 337 -3.59 -30.65 3.82
N LEU A 338 -3.70 -31.33 2.67
CA LEU A 338 -4.15 -32.72 2.59
C LEU A 338 -3.04 -33.71 3.00
N ASP A 339 -1.80 -33.45 2.60
CA ASP A 339 -0.65 -34.34 2.83
C ASP A 339 0.04 -34.12 4.19
N GLY A 340 -0.44 -33.18 5.00
CA GLY A 340 0.09 -32.91 6.34
C GLY A 340 1.26 -31.92 6.41
N GLY A 341 1.61 -31.27 5.29
CA GLY A 341 2.53 -30.13 5.27
C GLY A 341 1.93 -28.85 5.91
N ARG A 342 0.60 -28.80 6.03
CA ARG A 342 -0.18 -27.79 6.77
C ARG A 342 -1.28 -28.48 7.58
N PRO A 343 -1.73 -27.89 8.71
CA PRO A 343 -2.84 -28.45 9.49
C PRO A 343 -4.16 -28.42 8.69
N GLY A 344 -4.98 -29.45 8.85
CA GLY A 344 -6.32 -29.53 8.25
C GLY A 344 -6.71 -30.93 7.74
N GLY A 345 -5.78 -31.66 7.12
CA GLY A 345 -6.01 -33.05 6.67
C GLY A 345 -6.20 -34.04 7.80
N ASP A 346 -5.59 -33.77 8.97
CA ASP A 346 -5.80 -34.49 10.24
C ASP A 346 -7.28 -34.60 10.64
N ARG A 347 -8.09 -33.57 10.32
CA ARG A 347 -9.53 -33.56 10.59
C ARG A 347 -10.30 -34.65 9.85
N ILE A 348 -9.79 -35.14 8.72
CA ILE A 348 -10.39 -36.23 7.94
C ILE A 348 -10.24 -37.56 8.71
N TYR A 349 -9.07 -37.82 9.30
CA TYR A 349 -8.85 -38.98 10.17
C TYR A 349 -9.80 -38.96 11.37
N ASN A 350 -10.02 -37.79 11.99
CA ASN A 350 -11.00 -37.67 13.08
C ASN A 350 -12.44 -38.06 12.67
N VAL A 351 -12.85 -37.86 11.42
CA VAL A 351 -14.15 -38.36 10.93
C VAL A 351 -14.18 -39.89 10.92
N PHE A 352 -13.13 -40.53 10.43
CA PHE A 352 -13.07 -41.99 10.25
C PHE A 352 -12.76 -42.76 11.54
N ASP A 353 -11.89 -42.23 12.40
CA ASP A 353 -11.38 -42.94 13.58
C ASP A 353 -12.27 -42.70 14.81
N ASN A 354 -12.93 -41.54 14.89
CA ASN A 354 -13.78 -41.17 16.03
C ASN A 354 -15.27 -41.05 15.67
N GLN A 355 -15.63 -40.25 14.65
CA GLN A 355 -17.05 -39.93 14.40
C GLN A 355 -17.82 -41.13 13.84
N LEU A 356 -17.31 -41.81 12.81
CA LEU A 356 -17.93 -43.00 12.23
C LEU A 356 -18.08 -44.13 13.28
N PRO A 357 -17.04 -44.56 14.02
CA PRO A 357 -17.17 -45.58 15.07
C PRO A 357 -18.07 -45.17 16.24
N ALA A 358 -18.22 -43.87 16.53
CA ALA A 358 -19.20 -43.38 17.50
C ALA A 358 -20.63 -43.42 16.94
N ALA A 359 -20.84 -43.15 15.64
CA ALA A 359 -22.13 -43.24 14.98
C ALA A 359 -22.62 -44.70 14.86
N LEU A 360 -21.73 -45.63 14.45
CA LEU A 360 -22.03 -47.06 14.35
C LEU A 360 -22.46 -47.66 15.71
N ARG A 361 -21.81 -47.25 16.82
CA ARG A 361 -22.17 -47.68 18.18
C ARG A 361 -23.49 -47.10 18.72
N LYS A 362 -24.04 -46.06 18.09
CA LYS A 362 -25.31 -45.42 18.49
C LYS A 362 -26.52 -45.94 17.74
N LEU A 363 -26.35 -46.93 16.86
CA LEU A 363 -27.45 -47.50 16.09
C LEU A 363 -28.41 -48.30 17.00
N PRO A 364 -29.74 -48.27 16.76
CA PRO A 364 -30.75 -48.75 17.70
C PRO A 364 -30.95 -50.28 17.64
N PHE A 365 -29.85 -51.05 17.61
CA PHE A 365 -29.89 -52.50 17.44
C PHE A 365 -30.59 -53.21 18.61
N ASP A 366 -30.46 -52.73 19.84
CA ASP A 366 -31.17 -53.30 21.01
C ASP A 366 -32.70 -53.25 20.83
N ARG A 367 -33.21 -52.18 20.23
CA ARG A 367 -34.64 -52.01 19.92
C ARG A 367 -35.05 -52.90 18.76
N HIS A 368 -34.23 -52.94 17.71
CA HIS A 368 -34.50 -53.74 16.50
C HIS A 368 -34.46 -55.25 16.76
N LEU A 369 -33.52 -55.72 17.60
CA LEU A 369 -33.34 -57.11 17.99
C LEU A 369 -34.07 -57.48 19.30
N SER A 370 -34.95 -56.59 19.78
CA SER A 370 -35.81 -56.87 20.94
C SER A 370 -36.68 -58.10 20.69
N LEU A 371 -36.91 -58.90 21.74
CA LEU A 371 -37.66 -60.17 21.62
C LEU A 371 -39.05 -60.03 20.99
N GLN A 372 -39.73 -58.92 21.28
CA GLN A 372 -41.04 -58.61 20.69
C GLN A 372 -40.94 -58.37 19.17
N ASN A 373 -39.94 -57.61 18.72
CA ASN A 373 -39.75 -57.33 17.30
C ASN A 373 -39.25 -58.56 16.53
N VAL A 374 -38.29 -59.30 17.10
CA VAL A 374 -37.78 -60.55 16.50
C VAL A 374 -38.90 -61.59 16.37
N ARG A 375 -39.71 -61.80 17.41
CA ARG A 375 -40.88 -62.69 17.34
C ARG A 375 -41.87 -62.25 16.26
N LYS A 376 -42.17 -60.94 16.18
CA LYS A 376 -43.05 -60.37 15.14
C LYS A 376 -42.51 -60.64 13.73
N VAL A 377 -41.30 -60.16 13.42
CA VAL A 377 -40.72 -60.22 12.08
C VAL A 377 -40.52 -61.66 11.60
N VAL A 378 -40.11 -62.57 12.49
CA VAL A 378 -39.95 -64.00 12.15
C VAL A 378 -41.32 -64.64 11.91
N SER A 379 -42.33 -64.42 12.76
CA SER A 379 -43.67 -64.99 12.55
C SER A 379 -44.33 -64.45 11.26
N GLU A 380 -44.13 -63.17 10.95
CA GLU A 380 -44.60 -62.52 9.71
C GLU A 380 -43.81 -62.96 8.45
N ALA A 381 -42.60 -63.48 8.62
CA ALA A 381 -41.81 -64.06 7.54
C ALA A 381 -42.18 -65.53 7.29
N ASP A 382 -42.53 -66.26 8.36
CA ASP A 382 -42.81 -67.69 8.30
C ASP A 382 -44.25 -68.01 7.83
N GLY A 383 -45.22 -67.14 8.11
CA GLY A 383 -46.60 -67.30 7.66
C GLY A 383 -47.32 -68.49 8.30
N TYR A 384 -48.17 -69.17 7.54
CA TYR A 384 -49.03 -70.26 8.04
C TYR A 384 -48.39 -71.66 8.01
N GLN A 385 -47.20 -71.83 7.41
CA GLN A 385 -46.50 -73.11 7.32
C GLN A 385 -45.18 -73.08 8.11
N PRO A 386 -45.07 -73.82 9.24
CA PRO A 386 -43.82 -73.89 10.00
C PRO A 386 -42.68 -74.52 9.19
N HIS A 387 -41.51 -73.87 9.18
CA HIS A 387 -40.33 -74.37 8.49
C HIS A 387 -39.79 -75.65 9.15
N LEU A 388 -39.55 -76.69 8.34
CA LEU A 388 -39.01 -77.96 8.83
C LEU A 388 -37.52 -77.89 9.22
N ILE A 389 -36.77 -76.92 8.66
CA ILE A 389 -35.30 -76.87 8.73
C ILE A 389 -34.78 -75.57 9.41
N ALA A 390 -35.13 -74.37 8.92
CA ALA A 390 -34.77 -73.08 9.56
C ALA A 390 -35.65 -71.90 9.04
N PRO A 391 -35.92 -70.86 9.86
CA PRO A 391 -36.70 -69.67 9.45
C PRO A 391 -35.83 -68.66 8.66
N GLU A 392 -35.32 -69.08 7.51
CA GLU A 392 -34.35 -68.34 6.70
C GLU A 392 -34.83 -66.93 6.30
N GLN A 393 -36.13 -66.81 6.00
CA GLN A 393 -36.74 -65.54 5.58
C GLN A 393 -36.85 -64.53 6.74
N GLY A 394 -37.04 -65.00 7.98
CA GLY A 394 -37.02 -64.16 9.18
C GLY A 394 -35.63 -63.57 9.44
N TYR A 395 -34.58 -64.38 9.29
CA TYR A 395 -33.18 -63.91 9.34
C TYR A 395 -32.92 -62.84 8.27
N ARG A 396 -33.29 -63.09 7.01
CA ARG A 396 -33.11 -62.12 5.91
C ARG A 396 -33.77 -60.77 6.22
N ARG A 397 -35.03 -60.76 6.63
CA ARG A 397 -35.76 -59.51 6.97
C ARG A 397 -35.15 -58.77 8.16
N LEU A 398 -34.72 -59.50 9.21
CA LEU A 398 -34.09 -58.88 10.38
C LEU A 398 -32.73 -58.27 10.04
N ILE A 399 -31.93 -58.96 9.22
CA ILE A 399 -30.62 -58.47 8.77
C ILE A 399 -30.80 -57.26 7.86
N ASP A 400 -31.59 -57.35 6.79
CA ASP A 400 -31.80 -56.23 5.84
C ASP A 400 -32.33 -54.97 6.56
N GLY A 401 -33.32 -55.14 7.44
CA GLY A 401 -33.82 -54.06 8.29
C GLY A 401 -32.74 -53.46 9.21
N ALA A 402 -31.81 -54.28 9.73
CA ALA A 402 -30.70 -53.79 10.54
C ALA A 402 -29.64 -53.06 9.70
N LEU A 403 -29.30 -53.59 8.52
CA LEU A 403 -28.28 -53.03 7.64
C LEU A 403 -28.69 -51.68 7.08
N SER A 404 -30.00 -51.44 6.90
CA SER A 404 -30.53 -50.13 6.52
C SER A 404 -30.07 -48.98 7.43
N TYR A 405 -29.86 -49.24 8.73
CA TYR A 405 -29.39 -48.23 9.69
C TYR A 405 -27.94 -47.77 9.42
N PHE A 406 -27.10 -48.58 8.75
CA PHE A 406 -25.73 -48.18 8.41
C PHE A 406 -25.64 -47.11 7.33
N ARG A 407 -26.70 -46.92 6.53
CA ARG A 407 -26.76 -45.86 5.50
C ARG A 407 -26.58 -44.48 6.12
N GLY A 408 -27.22 -44.19 7.26
CA GLY A 408 -27.10 -42.90 7.96
C GLY A 408 -25.66 -42.52 8.33
N PRO A 409 -24.93 -43.34 9.10
CA PRO A 409 -23.50 -43.13 9.38
C PRO A 409 -22.61 -43.06 8.14
N ALA A 410 -22.92 -43.82 7.09
CA ALA A 410 -22.18 -43.79 5.83
C ALA A 410 -22.33 -42.43 5.11
N GLU A 411 -23.56 -41.91 5.01
CA GLU A 411 -23.84 -40.58 4.45
C GLU A 411 -23.24 -39.46 5.31
N ALA A 412 -23.40 -39.52 6.63
CA ALA A 412 -22.83 -38.53 7.54
C ALA A 412 -21.29 -38.45 7.43
N SER A 413 -20.61 -39.58 7.20
CA SER A 413 -19.17 -39.62 6.99
C SER A 413 -18.76 -38.98 5.66
N VAL A 414 -19.55 -39.21 4.60
CA VAL A 414 -19.39 -38.56 3.28
C VAL A 414 -19.54 -37.05 3.40
N ASP A 415 -20.56 -36.58 4.10
CA ASP A 415 -20.89 -35.16 4.27
C ASP A 415 -19.85 -34.43 5.14
N ALA A 416 -19.41 -35.07 6.23
CA ALA A 416 -18.38 -34.51 7.11
C ALA A 416 -17.03 -34.31 6.40
N VAL A 417 -16.63 -35.24 5.52
CA VAL A 417 -15.41 -35.08 4.72
C VAL A 417 -15.56 -33.99 3.66
N ASN A 418 -16.71 -33.90 2.96
CA ASN A 418 -16.96 -32.79 2.02
C ASN A 418 -16.88 -31.43 2.73
N PHE A 419 -17.45 -31.31 3.93
CA PHE A 419 -17.34 -30.09 4.74
C PHE A 419 -15.88 -29.73 5.07
N VAL A 420 -15.06 -30.69 5.50
CA VAL A 420 -13.62 -30.46 5.73
C VAL A 420 -12.92 -30.02 4.44
N LEU A 421 -13.18 -30.67 3.29
CA LEU A 421 -12.57 -30.31 2.01
C LEU A 421 -12.94 -28.87 1.57
N LYS A 422 -14.21 -28.46 1.73
CA LYS A 422 -14.65 -27.08 1.43
C LYS A 422 -13.98 -26.04 2.32
N GLU A 423 -13.77 -26.36 3.60
CA GLU A 423 -13.00 -25.52 4.52
C GLU A 423 -11.51 -25.42 4.11
N LEU A 424 -10.91 -26.50 3.63
CA LEU A 424 -9.52 -26.49 3.12
C LEU A 424 -9.39 -25.65 1.85
N VAL A 425 -10.37 -25.66 0.94
CA VAL A 425 -10.40 -24.76 -0.22
C VAL A 425 -10.37 -23.30 0.22
N ARG A 426 -11.26 -22.91 1.16
CA ARG A 426 -11.32 -21.54 1.70
C ARG A 426 -10.00 -21.09 2.32
N LYS A 427 -9.39 -21.95 3.16
CA LYS A 427 -8.07 -21.67 3.77
C LYS A 427 -6.97 -21.53 2.72
N SER A 428 -6.92 -22.44 1.75
CA SER A 428 -5.88 -22.43 0.71
C SER A 428 -5.94 -21.17 -0.15
N ILE A 429 -7.14 -20.66 -0.46
CA ILE A 429 -7.31 -19.38 -1.15
C ILE A 429 -6.77 -18.22 -0.28
N ALA A 430 -7.15 -18.16 0.99
CA ALA A 430 -6.73 -17.08 1.90
C ALA A 430 -5.21 -17.07 2.19
N GLU A 431 -4.57 -18.25 2.22
CA GLU A 431 -3.11 -18.42 2.40
C GLU A 431 -2.31 -18.16 1.12
N THR A 432 -2.93 -18.22 -0.07
CA THR A 432 -2.27 -17.89 -1.34
C THR A 432 -2.15 -16.38 -1.50
N ARG A 433 -1.00 -15.82 -1.10
CA ARG A 433 -0.74 -14.36 -1.08
C ARG A 433 -1.05 -13.66 -2.41
N GLU A 434 -0.68 -14.28 -3.53
CA GLU A 434 -0.83 -13.72 -4.87
C GLU A 434 -2.30 -13.55 -5.27
N LEU A 435 -3.20 -14.44 -4.81
CA LEU A 435 -4.64 -14.37 -5.09
C LEU A 435 -5.29 -13.14 -4.47
N LYS A 436 -4.73 -12.58 -3.38
CA LYS A 436 -5.34 -11.45 -2.65
C LYS A 436 -5.61 -10.22 -3.52
N ARG A 437 -4.84 -10.05 -4.60
CA ARG A 437 -4.98 -8.97 -5.58
C ARG A 437 -6.23 -9.08 -6.48
N PHE A 438 -6.76 -10.30 -6.65
CA PHE A 438 -7.77 -10.62 -7.67
C PHE A 438 -9.05 -11.19 -7.02
N PRO A 439 -9.91 -10.34 -6.41
CA PRO A 439 -11.10 -10.80 -5.69
C PRO A 439 -12.10 -11.54 -6.61
N THR A 440 -12.27 -11.10 -7.85
CA THR A 440 -13.12 -11.77 -8.85
C THR A 440 -12.62 -13.19 -9.12
N PHE A 441 -11.31 -13.36 -9.35
CA PHE A 441 -10.71 -14.68 -9.55
C PHE A 441 -10.81 -15.58 -8.31
N GLN A 442 -10.66 -15.04 -7.09
CA GLN A 442 -10.88 -15.83 -5.86
C GLN A 442 -12.29 -16.40 -5.79
N ALA A 443 -13.31 -15.61 -6.14
CA ALA A 443 -14.71 -16.04 -6.11
C ALA A 443 -14.98 -17.14 -7.15
N GLU A 444 -14.50 -16.96 -8.39
CA GLU A 444 -14.63 -17.95 -9.48
C GLU A 444 -13.88 -19.26 -9.16
N LEU A 445 -12.65 -19.16 -8.65
CA LEU A 445 -11.84 -20.30 -8.22
C LEU A 445 -12.52 -21.07 -7.06
N ALA A 446 -13.07 -20.36 -6.08
CA ALA A 446 -13.84 -20.95 -4.99
C ALA A 446 -15.11 -21.63 -5.50
N ALA A 447 -15.85 -21.01 -6.42
CA ALA A 447 -17.06 -21.58 -6.99
C ALA A 447 -16.76 -22.90 -7.74
N ALA A 448 -15.77 -22.88 -8.64
CA ALA A 448 -15.38 -24.06 -9.42
C ALA A 448 -14.87 -25.21 -8.53
N ALA A 449 -14.05 -24.91 -7.50
CA ALA A 449 -13.59 -25.90 -6.55
C ALA A 449 -14.73 -26.51 -5.72
N ASN A 450 -15.68 -25.68 -5.25
CA ASN A 450 -16.86 -26.17 -4.52
C ASN A 450 -17.78 -27.03 -5.40
N GLU A 451 -17.94 -26.68 -6.68
CA GLU A 451 -18.72 -27.47 -7.64
C GLU A 451 -18.09 -28.85 -7.87
N ALA A 452 -16.76 -28.91 -8.06
CA ALA A 452 -16.03 -30.17 -8.21
C ALA A 452 -16.16 -31.06 -6.94
N LEU A 453 -16.00 -30.48 -5.75
CA LEU A 453 -16.20 -31.20 -4.48
C LEU A 453 -17.62 -31.77 -4.35
N GLU A 454 -18.64 -31.06 -4.80
CA GLU A 454 -20.02 -31.56 -4.75
C GLU A 454 -20.25 -32.76 -5.68
N ARG A 455 -19.67 -32.74 -6.89
CA ARG A 455 -19.68 -33.90 -7.81
C ARG A 455 -18.97 -35.10 -7.19
N PHE A 456 -17.83 -34.90 -6.52
CA PHE A 456 -17.09 -35.96 -5.83
C PHE A 456 -17.85 -36.51 -4.60
N ARG A 457 -18.54 -35.65 -3.85
CA ARG A 457 -19.43 -36.04 -2.75
C ARG A 457 -20.54 -36.97 -3.23
N GLU A 458 -21.23 -36.64 -4.31
CA GLU A 458 -22.35 -37.45 -4.80
C GLU A 458 -21.90 -38.84 -5.31
N GLU A 459 -20.77 -38.95 -6.00
CA GLU A 459 -20.20 -40.26 -6.36
C GLU A 459 -19.71 -41.05 -5.13
N SER A 460 -19.15 -40.36 -4.14
CA SER A 460 -18.80 -40.96 -2.86
C SER A 460 -20.03 -41.48 -2.11
N LYS A 461 -21.14 -40.74 -2.11
CA LYS A 461 -22.41 -41.13 -1.49
C LYS A 461 -22.99 -42.38 -2.14
N LYS A 462 -23.07 -42.41 -3.48
CA LYS A 462 -23.50 -43.59 -4.24
C LYS A 462 -22.62 -44.81 -3.92
N THR A 463 -21.30 -44.61 -3.81
CA THR A 463 -20.35 -45.69 -3.56
C THR A 463 -20.44 -46.24 -2.13
N THR A 464 -20.53 -45.39 -1.11
CA THR A 464 -20.67 -45.86 0.28
C THR A 464 -22.02 -46.52 0.55
N LEU A 465 -23.11 -46.03 -0.05
CA LEU A 465 -24.42 -46.69 0.03
C LEU A 465 -24.42 -48.06 -0.66
N ARG A 466 -23.81 -48.17 -1.85
CA ARG A 466 -23.64 -49.47 -2.53
C ARG A 466 -22.87 -50.47 -1.68
N LEU A 467 -21.86 -50.05 -0.93
CA LEU A 467 -21.15 -50.95 0.00
C LEU A 467 -22.07 -51.51 1.09
N VAL A 468 -22.97 -50.68 1.65
CA VAL A 468 -23.98 -51.15 2.63
C VAL A 468 -24.97 -52.13 1.97
N ASP A 469 -25.44 -51.80 0.77
CA ASP A 469 -26.42 -52.61 0.04
C ASP A 469 -25.85 -53.95 -0.45
N MET A 470 -24.54 -54.02 -0.73
CA MET A 470 -23.85 -55.27 -1.06
C MET A 470 -23.86 -56.27 0.11
N GLU A 471 -23.72 -55.80 1.34
CA GLU A 471 -23.76 -56.64 2.55
C GLU A 471 -25.17 -57.19 2.82
N SER A 472 -26.24 -56.48 2.44
CA SER A 472 -27.62 -57.01 2.56
C SER A 472 -28.04 -57.92 1.40
N SER A 473 -27.43 -57.75 0.23
CA SER A 473 -27.81 -58.46 -1.00
C SER A 473 -27.42 -59.95 -1.04
N TYR A 474 -26.38 -60.36 -0.30
CA TYR A 474 -25.89 -61.75 -0.37
C TYR A 474 -25.41 -62.30 0.98
N LEU A 475 -26.29 -63.09 1.62
CA LEU A 475 -25.95 -63.92 2.77
C LEU A 475 -25.42 -65.28 2.30
N THR A 476 -24.25 -65.68 2.78
CA THR A 476 -23.59 -66.92 2.33
C THR A 476 -24.33 -68.17 2.82
N VAL A 477 -24.28 -69.25 2.03
CA VAL A 477 -24.81 -70.56 2.44
C VAL A 477 -24.13 -71.04 3.73
N ASP A 478 -22.86 -70.71 3.93
CA ASP A 478 -22.11 -71.07 5.14
C ASP A 478 -22.51 -70.26 6.38
N PHE A 479 -23.11 -69.06 6.23
CA PHE A 479 -23.76 -68.37 7.36
C PHE A 479 -24.94 -69.21 7.86
N PHE A 480 -25.84 -69.65 6.96
CA PHE A 480 -27.00 -70.46 7.34
C PHE A 480 -26.62 -71.86 7.83
N ARG A 481 -25.58 -72.50 7.27
CA ARG A 481 -25.08 -73.82 7.74
C ARG A 481 -24.50 -73.81 9.15
N LYS A 482 -24.05 -72.67 9.66
CA LYS A 482 -23.51 -72.56 11.03
C LYS A 482 -24.60 -72.48 12.10
N LEU A 483 -25.81 -71.99 11.75
CA LEU A 483 -26.91 -71.82 12.69
C LEU A 483 -27.35 -73.13 13.39
N PRO A 484 -27.48 -74.30 12.71
CA PRO A 484 -27.87 -75.55 13.37
C PRO A 484 -26.78 -76.13 14.29
N GLN A 485 -25.50 -75.91 13.98
CA GLN A 485 -24.38 -76.48 14.76
C GLN A 485 -24.26 -75.88 16.18
N GLU A 486 -24.86 -74.70 16.41
CA GLU A 486 -24.96 -74.08 17.74
C GLU A 486 -26.12 -74.65 18.57
N VAL A 487 -27.11 -75.26 17.93
CA VAL A 487 -28.25 -75.91 18.60
C VAL A 487 -27.78 -77.20 19.30
N GLU A 488 -26.98 -78.02 18.63
CA GLU A 488 -26.47 -79.30 19.19
C GLU A 488 -25.48 -79.10 20.35
N LYS A 489 -24.75 -77.97 20.37
CA LYS A 489 -23.84 -77.63 21.47
C LYS A 489 -24.55 -77.17 22.76
N SER A 490 -25.87 -76.94 22.72
CA SER A 490 -26.60 -76.30 23.83
C SER A 490 -27.80 -77.09 24.38
N GLY A 491 -28.07 -78.32 23.91
CA GLY A 491 -29.10 -79.18 24.52
C GLY A 491 -29.30 -80.54 23.84
N SER A 492 -29.93 -81.48 24.56
CA SER A 492 -30.15 -82.86 24.08
C SER A 492 -31.17 -82.94 22.93
N PRO A 493 -31.05 -83.89 21.98
CA PRO A 493 -31.82 -83.88 20.72
C PRO A 493 -33.34 -84.03 20.86
N ALA A 494 -33.82 -84.61 21.96
CA ALA A 494 -35.21 -85.03 22.13
C ALA A 494 -36.22 -83.89 22.45
N ALA A 495 -35.76 -82.69 22.82
CA ALA A 495 -36.63 -81.54 23.15
C ALA A 495 -37.01 -80.67 21.93
N SER A 496 -36.45 -80.97 20.75
CA SER A 496 -36.33 -80.09 19.58
C SER A 496 -37.63 -79.69 18.85
N ASN A 497 -38.79 -80.27 19.20
CA ASN A 497 -40.08 -79.94 18.58
C ASN A 497 -41.00 -79.05 19.42
N ILE A 498 -40.84 -79.01 20.75
CA ILE A 498 -41.69 -78.20 21.64
C ILE A 498 -41.12 -76.77 21.79
N ASP A 499 -39.80 -76.63 21.73
CA ASP A 499 -39.10 -75.37 22.01
C ASP A 499 -39.06 -74.38 20.82
N ARG A 500 -39.62 -74.76 19.65
CA ARG A 500 -39.53 -73.98 18.39
C ARG A 500 -40.24 -72.62 18.42
N TYR A 501 -41.18 -72.41 19.35
CA TYR A 501 -41.86 -71.13 19.58
C TYR A 501 -41.61 -70.54 20.96
N ALA A 502 -40.69 -71.13 21.74
CA ALA A 502 -40.30 -70.60 23.04
C ALA A 502 -39.44 -69.35 22.89
N GLU A 503 -39.40 -68.52 23.95
CA GLU A 503 -38.55 -67.31 23.96
C GLU A 503 -37.07 -67.61 23.69
N GLY A 504 -36.59 -68.81 24.06
CA GLY A 504 -35.22 -69.27 23.79
C GLY A 504 -34.89 -69.30 22.30
N HIS A 505 -35.83 -69.66 21.43
CA HIS A 505 -35.63 -69.67 19.98
C HIS A 505 -35.41 -68.25 19.44
N PHE A 506 -36.29 -67.31 19.79
CA PHE A 506 -36.17 -65.91 19.35
C PHE A 506 -34.94 -65.22 19.95
N ARG A 507 -34.51 -65.55 21.17
CA ARG A 507 -33.22 -65.07 21.75
C ARG A 507 -32.02 -65.51 20.90
N ARG A 508 -32.01 -66.77 20.41
CA ARG A 508 -30.92 -67.27 19.54
C ARG A 508 -30.91 -66.57 18.18
N ILE A 509 -32.08 -66.35 17.56
CA ILE A 509 -32.17 -65.57 16.31
C ILE A 509 -31.61 -64.15 16.52
N ALA A 510 -32.02 -63.47 17.59
CA ALA A 510 -31.52 -62.14 17.92
C ALA A 510 -29.98 -62.12 18.09
N SER A 511 -29.43 -63.09 18.83
CA SER A 511 -27.99 -63.25 19.03
C SER A 511 -27.23 -63.45 17.71
N ASN A 512 -27.73 -64.33 16.84
CA ASN A 512 -27.04 -64.70 15.60
C ASN A 512 -27.11 -63.59 14.55
N VAL A 513 -28.22 -62.87 14.49
CA VAL A 513 -28.34 -61.62 13.71
C VAL A 513 -27.41 -60.53 14.28
N SER A 514 -27.33 -60.37 15.60
CA SER A 514 -26.41 -59.42 16.25
C SER A 514 -24.95 -59.69 15.91
N SER A 515 -24.51 -60.96 15.96
CA SER A 515 -23.16 -61.37 15.56
C SER A 515 -22.84 -61.03 14.11
N TYR A 516 -23.79 -61.24 13.19
CA TYR A 516 -23.61 -60.88 11.79
C TYR A 516 -23.55 -59.35 11.58
N ILE A 517 -24.43 -58.58 12.22
CA ILE A 517 -24.40 -57.11 12.20
C ILE A 517 -23.06 -56.57 12.73
N GLY A 518 -22.49 -57.20 13.77
CA GLY A 518 -21.17 -56.86 14.30
C GLY A 518 -20.06 -57.02 13.26
N LEU A 519 -20.03 -58.16 12.55
CA LEU A 519 -19.07 -58.42 11.47
C LEU A 519 -19.21 -57.40 10.32
N VAL A 520 -20.45 -57.06 9.94
CA VAL A 520 -20.70 -56.04 8.91
C VAL A 520 -20.29 -54.64 9.39
N ALA A 521 -20.54 -54.29 10.66
CA ALA A 521 -20.10 -53.02 11.23
C ALA A 521 -18.57 -52.87 11.21
N ASP A 522 -17.84 -53.93 11.56
CA ASP A 522 -16.37 -53.96 11.51
C ASP A 522 -15.83 -53.84 10.08
N THR A 523 -16.48 -54.50 9.11
CA THR A 523 -16.16 -54.39 7.68
C THR A 523 -16.42 -52.97 7.16
N LEU A 524 -17.60 -52.42 7.40
CA LEU A 524 -18.00 -51.08 6.96
C LEU A 524 -17.15 -49.97 7.58
N ARG A 525 -16.73 -50.12 8.84
CA ARG A 525 -15.76 -49.22 9.50
C ARG A 525 -14.44 -49.11 8.73
N ILE A 526 -14.04 -50.15 7.98
CA ILE A 526 -12.81 -50.18 7.18
C ILE A 526 -13.07 -49.80 5.72
N THR A 527 -14.19 -50.20 5.12
CA THR A 527 -14.47 -49.99 3.69
C THR A 527 -15.04 -48.60 3.39
N ILE A 528 -15.86 -48.02 4.27
CA ILE A 528 -16.41 -46.67 4.08
C ILE A 528 -15.29 -45.61 3.98
N PRO A 529 -14.32 -45.52 4.92
CA PRO A 529 -13.20 -44.58 4.78
C PRO A 529 -12.42 -44.74 3.47
N LYS A 530 -12.17 -45.98 3.03
CA LYS A 530 -11.47 -46.26 1.76
C LYS A 530 -12.25 -45.72 0.56
N ALA A 531 -13.57 -45.93 0.52
CA ALA A 531 -14.43 -45.40 -0.53
C ALA A 531 -14.46 -43.86 -0.53
N VAL A 532 -14.58 -43.23 0.65
CA VAL A 532 -14.58 -41.77 0.79
C VAL A 532 -13.24 -41.16 0.37
N VAL A 533 -12.11 -41.76 0.78
CA VAL A 533 -10.77 -41.30 0.37
C VAL A 533 -10.58 -41.46 -1.15
N TYR A 534 -11.03 -42.56 -1.74
CA TYR A 534 -10.91 -42.79 -3.19
C TYR A 534 -11.79 -41.84 -4.02
N CYS A 535 -13.03 -41.62 -3.60
CA CYS A 535 -14.04 -40.85 -4.36
C CYS A 535 -13.98 -39.35 -4.09
N GLN A 536 -13.59 -38.91 -2.89
CA GLN A 536 -13.49 -37.49 -2.55
C GLN A 536 -12.04 -37.02 -2.43
N VAL A 537 -11.30 -37.49 -1.42
CA VAL A 537 -10.02 -36.90 -1.02
C VAL A 537 -8.99 -36.99 -2.15
N ARG A 538 -8.88 -38.16 -2.78
CA ARG A 538 -8.01 -38.38 -3.94
C ARG A 538 -8.44 -37.60 -5.17
N GLN A 539 -9.75 -37.55 -5.48
CA GLN A 539 -10.25 -36.80 -6.64
C GLN A 539 -10.04 -35.29 -6.45
N ALA A 540 -10.31 -34.76 -5.25
CA ALA A 540 -9.99 -33.39 -4.87
C ALA A 540 -8.49 -33.09 -4.97
N LYS A 541 -7.62 -34.01 -4.53
CA LYS A 541 -6.16 -33.84 -4.65
C LYS A 541 -5.70 -33.78 -6.12
N GLN A 542 -6.33 -34.54 -7.02
CA GLN A 542 -5.85 -34.73 -8.39
C GLN A 542 -6.54 -33.84 -9.43
N TYR A 543 -7.82 -33.50 -9.24
CA TYR A 543 -8.69 -33.00 -10.32
C TYR A 543 -9.61 -31.84 -9.94
N LEU A 544 -9.40 -31.19 -8.78
CA LEU A 544 -10.24 -30.10 -8.27
C LEU A 544 -10.50 -28.99 -9.31
N LEU A 545 -9.47 -28.63 -10.09
CA LEU A 545 -9.55 -27.56 -11.09
C LEU A 545 -9.64 -28.06 -12.54
N ASN A 546 -9.74 -29.36 -12.81
CA ASN A 546 -9.76 -29.89 -14.20
C ASN A 546 -10.86 -29.26 -15.06
N HIS A 547 -12.06 -29.10 -14.51
CA HIS A 547 -13.15 -28.46 -15.22
C HIS A 547 -12.91 -26.95 -15.40
N PHE A 548 -12.34 -26.30 -14.38
CA PHE A 548 -11.99 -24.88 -14.40
C PHE A 548 -10.92 -24.56 -15.46
N TYR A 549 -9.85 -25.36 -15.56
CA TYR A 549 -8.86 -25.26 -16.62
C TYR A 549 -9.50 -25.39 -18.02
N THR A 550 -10.46 -26.29 -18.18
CA THR A 550 -11.21 -26.48 -19.44
C THR A 550 -12.14 -25.30 -19.77
N GLN A 551 -12.66 -24.61 -18.75
CA GLN A 551 -13.47 -23.39 -18.92
C GLN A 551 -12.59 -22.17 -19.23
N ILE A 552 -11.49 -21.98 -18.50
CA ILE A 552 -10.52 -20.89 -18.72
C ILE A 552 -9.94 -20.96 -20.13
N GLY A 553 -9.57 -22.15 -20.61
CA GLY A 553 -9.06 -22.32 -21.98
C GLY A 553 -10.05 -21.98 -23.11
N LYS A 554 -11.31 -21.67 -22.79
CA LYS A 554 -12.34 -21.18 -23.71
C LYS A 554 -12.67 -19.70 -23.54
N LYS A 555 -12.11 -19.01 -22.53
CA LYS A 555 -12.37 -17.60 -22.26
C LYS A 555 -11.53 -16.72 -23.19
N GLU A 556 -12.16 -15.68 -23.73
CA GLU A 556 -11.48 -14.66 -24.54
C GLU A 556 -10.75 -13.62 -23.67
N GLY A 557 -9.84 -12.83 -24.25
CA GLY A 557 -9.02 -11.84 -23.51
C GLY A 557 -9.82 -10.90 -22.61
N LYS A 558 -11.01 -10.42 -23.02
CA LYS A 558 -11.89 -9.58 -22.17
C LYS A 558 -12.43 -10.32 -20.93
N GLN A 559 -12.62 -11.63 -21.03
CA GLN A 559 -13.10 -12.47 -19.92
C GLN A 559 -11.94 -12.90 -19.02
N LEU A 560 -10.73 -13.04 -19.57
CA LEU A 560 -9.50 -13.28 -18.81
C LEU A 560 -9.10 -12.04 -18.01
N SER A 561 -9.20 -10.84 -18.60
CA SER A 561 -8.92 -9.58 -17.90
C SER A 561 -9.88 -9.36 -16.72
N GLN A 562 -11.18 -9.64 -16.89
CA GLN A 562 -12.19 -9.53 -15.82
C GLN A 562 -11.91 -10.44 -14.60
N LEU A 563 -11.29 -11.61 -14.80
CA LEU A 563 -10.85 -12.45 -13.68
C LEU A 563 -9.73 -11.75 -12.91
N LEU A 564 -8.79 -11.13 -13.62
CA LEU A 564 -7.64 -10.42 -13.07
C LEU A 564 -7.94 -8.96 -12.67
N ASP A 565 -9.21 -8.56 -12.55
CA ASP A 565 -9.56 -7.22 -12.09
C ASP A 565 -9.00 -6.97 -10.67
N GLU A 566 -8.19 -5.92 -10.54
CA GLU A 566 -7.59 -5.47 -9.28
C GLU A 566 -8.42 -4.35 -8.64
N ASP A 567 -8.30 -4.17 -7.33
CA ASP A 567 -8.78 -2.97 -6.65
C ASP A 567 -8.18 -1.70 -7.30
N PRO A 568 -9.00 -0.75 -7.78
CA PRO A 568 -8.52 0.52 -8.33
C PRO A 568 -7.55 1.26 -7.41
N ALA A 569 -7.74 1.18 -6.08
CA ALA A 569 -6.85 1.81 -5.11
C ALA A 569 -5.45 1.15 -5.08
N LEU A 570 -5.37 -0.18 -5.26
CA LEU A 570 -4.10 -0.88 -5.40
C LEU A 570 -3.41 -0.55 -6.72
N MET A 571 -4.18 -0.43 -7.81
CA MET A 571 -3.65 -0.03 -9.12
C MET A 571 -3.10 1.39 -9.07
N GLU A 572 -3.84 2.34 -8.50
CA GLU A 572 -3.40 3.73 -8.34
C GLU A 572 -2.15 3.81 -7.46
N ARG A 573 -2.15 3.14 -6.28
CA ARG A 573 -0.99 3.08 -5.39
C ARG A 573 0.25 2.53 -6.11
N ARG A 574 0.12 1.46 -6.89
CA ARG A 574 1.23 0.92 -7.70
C ARG A 574 1.74 1.93 -8.72
N GLN A 575 0.86 2.66 -9.40
CA GLN A 575 1.26 3.71 -10.34
C GLN A 575 1.97 4.88 -9.63
N GLN A 576 1.53 5.27 -8.44
CA GLN A 576 2.18 6.29 -7.62
C GLN A 576 3.57 5.85 -7.16
N CYS A 577 3.71 4.62 -6.64
CA CYS A 577 5.02 4.03 -6.27
C CYS A 577 5.97 3.97 -7.46
N ALA A 578 5.50 3.50 -8.63
CA ALA A 578 6.32 3.42 -9.84
C ALA A 578 6.84 4.81 -10.30
N LYS A 579 5.97 5.83 -10.32
CA LYS A 579 6.36 7.22 -10.65
C LYS A 579 7.38 7.78 -9.66
N ARG A 580 7.19 7.55 -8.36
CA ARG A 580 8.15 7.96 -7.32
C ARG A 580 9.50 7.24 -7.52
N LEU A 581 9.49 5.94 -7.76
CA LEU A 581 10.70 5.14 -7.96
C LEU A 581 11.50 5.59 -9.20
N GLU A 582 10.81 5.91 -10.29
CA GLU A 582 11.41 6.49 -11.50
C GLU A 582 12.08 7.84 -11.21
N LEU A 583 11.43 8.73 -10.45
CA LEU A 583 12.03 10.01 -10.03
C LEU A 583 13.25 9.81 -9.13
N TYR A 584 13.20 8.94 -8.12
CA TYR A 584 14.35 8.74 -7.23
C TYR A 584 15.54 8.15 -8.00
N LYS A 585 15.31 7.25 -8.96
CA LYS A 585 16.34 6.74 -9.87
C LYS A 585 16.91 7.85 -10.75
N ALA A 586 16.07 8.65 -11.41
CA ALA A 586 16.52 9.79 -12.21
C ALA A 586 17.31 10.83 -11.38
N ALA A 587 16.89 11.11 -10.16
CA ALA A 587 17.57 12.03 -9.25
C ALA A 587 18.95 11.49 -8.81
N ARG A 588 19.07 10.18 -8.55
CA ARG A 588 20.36 9.53 -8.30
C ARG A 588 21.28 9.65 -9.52
N ASP A 589 20.78 9.25 -10.68
CA ASP A 589 21.54 9.24 -11.93
C ASP A 589 21.97 10.67 -12.33
N GLU A 590 21.17 11.70 -12.03
CA GLU A 590 21.55 13.10 -12.14
C GLU A 590 22.68 13.51 -11.17
N ILE A 591 22.62 13.10 -9.90
CA ILE A 591 23.68 13.40 -8.92
C ILE A 591 24.99 12.71 -9.31
N ASP A 592 24.91 11.46 -9.77
CA ASP A 592 26.06 10.72 -10.30
C ASP A 592 26.64 11.42 -11.54
N SER A 593 25.80 11.89 -12.48
CA SER A 593 26.28 12.63 -13.65
C SER A 593 27.11 13.87 -13.30
N VAL A 594 26.85 14.51 -12.15
CA VAL A 594 27.59 15.69 -11.66
C VAL A 594 28.81 15.30 -10.82
N SER A 595 28.76 14.19 -10.07
CA SER A 595 29.87 13.73 -9.22
C SER A 595 31.03 13.11 -10.02
N TRP A 596 30.76 12.59 -11.22
CA TRP A 596 31.77 11.95 -12.09
C TRP A 596 32.46 12.92 -13.08
N VAL A 597 32.08 14.20 -13.15
CA VAL A 597 32.83 15.24 -13.89
C VAL A 597 34.05 15.68 -13.07
N ARG A 598 35.14 14.91 -13.18
CA ARG A 598 36.43 15.20 -12.54
C ARG A 598 37.15 16.37 -13.20
#